data_AF-A0A3M2DVB9-F1
#
_entry.id   AF-A0A3M2DVB9-F1
#
_cell.length_a   1.000
_cell.length_b   1.000
_cell.length_c   1.000
_cell.angle_alpha   90.00
_cell.angle_beta   90.00
_cell.angle_gamma   90.00
#
_symmetry.space_group_name_H-M   'P 1'
#
loop_
_entity.id
_entity.type
_entity.pdbx_description
1 polymer ?
#
loop_
_entity_poly.entity_id
_entity_poly.type
_entity_poly.pdbx_seq_one_letter_code
_entity_poly.pdbx_strand_id
1 'polypeptide(L)'
;WEKIQRVFGYDEDGLSNSVKSRFENGEGDKDLTRFAGAIGFTDARLLLFPVKSMKGVFAWVTSLKVLKQFTLDMQLAKGDFEFVDLNAEFIEPNKVYLFNPDASVKVNGDKVILEEFTFEISNELNGVTQVKYGDKKTDFPDWLAEQLFGNDGSYWSEKIKKDIVVLPDDDFRDFVNISTEVVTRTKIDNETGTVAQGALFNEEYLPAESVLYTLVLSSDEFRKDGMEEEKVFSFFKENLPGVVQIGANATLGKGIVTTKIVEL
;
A
#
# COMPACT_ATOMS: atom_id res chain seq x y z
N TRP A 1 19.31 -9.48 14.54
CA TRP A 1 19.98 -10.28 13.50
C TRP A 1 19.58 -11.74 13.58
N GLU A 2 19.94 -12.50 14.62
CA GLU A 2 19.51 -13.91 14.73
C GLU A 2 17.98 -14.06 14.71
N LYS A 3 17.24 -13.29 15.51
CA LYS A 3 15.76 -13.27 15.47
C LYS A 3 15.18 -12.82 14.12
N ILE A 4 15.86 -11.94 13.40
CA ILE A 4 15.43 -11.49 12.06
C ILE A 4 15.57 -12.64 11.08
N GLN A 5 16.74 -13.29 11.06
CA GLN A 5 16.99 -14.44 10.20
C GLN A 5 16.01 -15.57 10.54
N ARG A 6 15.76 -15.86 11.83
CA ARG A 6 14.76 -16.85 12.26
C ARG A 6 13.35 -16.59 11.74
N VAL A 7 12.98 -15.32 11.53
CA VAL A 7 11.64 -14.93 11.08
C VAL A 7 11.54 -14.87 9.55
N PHE A 8 12.58 -14.43 8.85
CA PHE A 8 12.56 -14.27 7.39
C PHE A 8 13.26 -15.39 6.61
N GLY A 9 13.84 -16.37 7.31
CA GLY A 9 14.71 -17.39 6.74
C GLY A 9 16.18 -17.00 6.80
N TYR A 10 17.05 -18.00 6.76
CA TYR A 10 18.50 -17.81 6.68
C TYR A 10 18.94 -17.73 5.22
N ASP A 11 19.65 -16.65 4.87
CA ASP A 11 20.30 -16.49 3.57
C ASP A 11 21.76 -16.06 3.75
N GLU A 12 22.69 -16.83 3.18
CA GLU A 12 24.12 -16.60 3.30
C GLU A 12 24.60 -15.36 2.53
N ASP A 13 23.94 -14.99 1.44
CA ASP A 13 24.46 -13.99 0.50
C ASP A 13 24.32 -12.55 1.04
N GLY A 14 23.41 -12.32 2.00
CA GLY A 14 23.14 -11.01 2.59
C GLY A 14 23.77 -10.75 3.97
N LEU A 15 24.47 -11.73 4.56
CA LEU A 15 24.93 -11.66 5.95
C LEU A 15 26.39 -11.23 6.10
N SER A 16 26.67 -10.40 7.11
CA SER A 16 28.03 -10.06 7.49
C SER A 16 28.75 -11.24 8.17
N ASN A 17 30.08 -11.28 8.08
CA ASN A 17 30.90 -12.34 8.69
C ASN A 17 30.68 -12.48 10.21
N SER A 18 30.32 -11.39 10.91
CA SER A 18 30.01 -11.42 12.34
C SER A 18 28.66 -12.07 12.66
N VAL A 19 27.73 -12.11 11.69
CA VAL A 19 26.47 -12.85 11.83
C VAL A 19 26.66 -14.30 11.42
N LYS A 20 27.36 -14.57 10.30
CA LYS A 20 27.69 -15.93 9.84
C LYS A 20 28.40 -16.75 10.92
N SER A 21 29.44 -16.18 11.52
CA SER A 21 30.19 -16.82 12.61
C SER A 21 29.37 -17.15 13.86
N ARG A 22 28.20 -16.52 14.08
CA ARG A 22 27.31 -16.89 15.19
C ARG A 22 26.48 -18.14 14.89
N PHE A 23 26.17 -18.39 13.62
CA PHE A 23 25.55 -19.63 13.17
C PHE A 23 26.58 -20.77 13.04
N GLU A 24 27.84 -20.45 12.75
CA GLU A 24 28.94 -21.42 12.63
C GLU A 24 29.58 -21.85 13.96
N ASN A 25 29.64 -20.95 14.96
CA ASN A 25 30.25 -21.24 16.28
C ASN A 25 29.27 -21.88 17.29
N GLY A 26 28.01 -22.13 16.91
CA GLY A 26 27.12 -22.99 17.68
C GLY A 26 27.59 -24.43 17.54
N GLU A 27 28.07 -25.03 18.64
CA GLU A 27 28.58 -26.40 18.65
C GLU A 27 27.63 -27.38 17.95
N GLY A 28 28.00 -27.81 16.73
CA GLY A 28 27.59 -29.08 16.15
C GLY A 28 26.19 -29.22 15.57
N ASP A 29 25.35 -28.18 15.53
CA ASP A 29 23.97 -28.34 15.03
C ASP A 29 23.80 -27.80 13.60
N LYS A 30 23.91 -28.71 12.61
CA LYS A 30 23.64 -28.42 11.19
C LYS A 30 22.18 -27.99 10.91
N ASP A 31 21.32 -28.00 11.93
CA ASP A 31 19.93 -27.55 11.86
C ASP A 31 19.76 -26.03 12.12
N LEU A 32 20.81 -25.32 12.57
CA LEU A 32 20.76 -23.87 12.83
C LEU A 32 20.69 -22.99 11.58
N THR A 33 20.88 -23.55 10.38
CA THR A 33 20.76 -22.82 9.09
C THR A 33 19.65 -23.40 8.20
N ARG A 34 18.91 -24.40 8.68
CA ARG A 34 17.89 -25.14 7.93
C ARG A 34 16.50 -24.89 8.50
N PHE A 35 15.95 -23.73 8.24
CA PHE A 35 14.58 -23.40 8.62
C PHE A 35 13.94 -22.50 7.56
N ALA A 36 12.62 -22.62 7.39
CA ALA A 36 11.84 -21.73 6.52
C ALA A 36 11.55 -20.41 7.26
N GLY A 37 11.35 -19.33 6.50
CA GLY A 37 10.82 -18.09 7.06
C GLY A 37 9.43 -18.33 7.66
N ALA A 38 9.21 -17.78 8.86
CA ALA A 38 7.95 -17.84 9.60
C ALA A 38 7.04 -16.64 9.30
N ILE A 39 7.52 -15.66 8.52
CA ILE A 39 6.73 -14.55 7.99
C ILE A 39 6.78 -14.58 6.46
N GLY A 40 5.61 -14.48 5.84
CA GLY A 40 5.42 -14.30 4.41
C GLY A 40 4.61 -13.05 4.09
N PHE A 41 4.74 -12.55 2.87
CA PHE A 41 3.94 -11.44 2.36
C PHE A 41 3.27 -11.88 1.06
N THR A 42 2.03 -11.45 0.88
CA THR A 42 1.42 -11.46 -0.45
C THR A 42 1.97 -10.33 -1.31
N ASP A 43 1.60 -10.30 -2.58
CA ASP A 43 1.87 -9.12 -3.41
C ASP A 43 1.22 -7.87 -2.81
N ALA A 44 1.93 -6.75 -2.89
CA ALA A 44 1.37 -5.45 -2.51
C ALA A 44 0.39 -4.97 -3.58
N ARG A 45 -0.88 -4.82 -3.20
CA ARG A 45 -1.97 -4.40 -4.10
C ARG A 45 -2.28 -2.93 -3.90
N LEU A 46 -2.55 -2.24 -5.00
CA LEU A 46 -2.92 -0.83 -5.00
C LEU A 46 -4.37 -0.67 -4.51
N LEU A 47 -4.57 0.17 -3.49
CA LEU A 47 -5.89 0.50 -2.93
C LEU A 47 -6.36 1.89 -3.38
N LEU A 48 -5.48 2.89 -3.25
CA LEU A 48 -5.73 4.27 -3.65
C LEU A 48 -4.59 4.77 -4.54
N PHE A 49 -4.94 5.33 -5.69
CA PHE A 49 -4.00 5.94 -6.62
C PHE A 49 -4.21 7.46 -6.65
N PRO A 50 -3.18 8.31 -6.54
CA PRO A 50 -3.35 9.75 -6.55
C PRO A 50 -3.38 10.28 -7.99
N VAL A 51 -4.42 11.05 -8.32
CA VAL A 51 -4.58 11.69 -9.63
C VAL A 51 -4.74 13.19 -9.42
N LYS A 52 -4.04 13.99 -10.22
CA LYS A 52 -4.15 15.46 -10.15
C LYS A 52 -5.60 15.87 -10.36
N SER A 53 -6.07 16.81 -9.54
CA SER A 53 -7.43 17.32 -9.61
C SER A 53 -7.38 18.83 -9.78
N MET A 54 -8.27 19.38 -10.63
CA MET A 54 -8.36 20.82 -10.86
C MET A 54 -8.56 21.62 -9.56
N LYS A 55 -9.25 21.02 -8.57
CA LYS A 55 -9.47 21.57 -7.23
C LYS A 55 -9.04 20.56 -6.17
N GLY A 56 -8.53 21.02 -5.03
CA GLY A 56 -8.09 20.12 -3.95
C GLY A 56 -6.72 19.47 -4.18
N VAL A 57 -5.95 19.97 -5.16
CA VAL A 57 -4.60 19.52 -5.57
C VAL A 57 -4.60 18.15 -6.27
N PHE A 58 -5.12 17.12 -5.61
CA PHE A 58 -5.26 15.78 -6.16
C PHE A 58 -6.40 15.04 -5.47
N ALA A 59 -6.90 13.99 -6.10
CA ALA A 59 -7.85 13.04 -5.52
C ALA A 59 -7.20 11.67 -5.38
N TRP A 60 -7.52 10.95 -4.32
CA TRP A 60 -7.27 9.51 -4.28
C TRP A 60 -8.38 8.80 -5.04
N VAL A 61 -8.04 8.14 -6.14
CA VAL A 61 -8.98 7.38 -6.94
C VAL A 61 -8.92 5.90 -6.57
N THR A 62 -10.07 5.25 -6.63
CA THR A 62 -10.24 3.80 -6.51
C THR A 62 -11.39 3.34 -7.41
N SER A 63 -11.73 2.06 -7.38
CA SER A 63 -12.85 1.50 -8.15
C SER A 63 -13.58 0.42 -7.38
N LEU A 64 -14.79 0.08 -7.83
CA LEU A 64 -15.59 -0.99 -7.22
C LEU A 64 -14.82 -2.32 -7.18
N LYS A 65 -14.09 -2.65 -8.26
CA LYS A 65 -13.28 -3.87 -8.32
C LYS A 65 -12.15 -3.88 -7.29
N VAL A 66 -11.45 -2.77 -7.12
CA VAL A 66 -10.37 -2.64 -6.13
C VAL A 66 -10.91 -2.78 -4.71
N LEU A 67 -12.01 -2.09 -4.39
CA LEU A 67 -12.63 -2.18 -3.07
C LEU A 67 -13.15 -3.59 -2.76
N LYS A 68 -13.72 -4.30 -3.76
CA LYS A 68 -14.14 -5.69 -3.61
C LYS A 68 -12.97 -6.62 -3.35
N GLN A 69 -11.87 -6.45 -4.08
CA GLN A 69 -10.68 -7.26 -3.87
C GLN A 69 -10.06 -7.00 -2.49
N PHE A 70 -9.99 -5.74 -2.07
CA PHE A 70 -9.57 -5.36 -0.73
C PHE A 70 -10.45 -6.04 0.34
N THR A 71 -11.77 -6.02 0.16
CA THR A 71 -12.71 -6.69 1.08
C THR A 71 -12.43 -8.18 1.19
N LEU A 72 -12.23 -8.87 0.07
CA LEU A 72 -11.90 -10.30 0.05
C LEU A 72 -10.58 -10.59 0.77
N ASP A 73 -9.56 -9.78 0.55
CA ASP A 73 -8.26 -9.97 1.17
C ASP A 73 -8.31 -9.71 2.68
N MET A 74 -9.03 -8.68 3.11
CA MET A 74 -9.25 -8.41 4.54
C MET A 74 -10.06 -9.53 5.20
N GLN A 75 -11.00 -10.16 4.49
CA GLN A 75 -11.74 -11.34 4.97
C GLN A 75 -10.86 -12.57 5.18
N LEU A 76 -9.78 -12.72 4.39
CA LEU A 76 -8.79 -13.79 4.62
C LEU A 76 -8.02 -13.57 5.92
N ALA A 77 -7.71 -12.32 6.26
CA ALA A 77 -7.04 -11.97 7.52
C ALA A 77 -8.01 -12.00 8.71
N LYS A 78 -9.25 -11.55 8.50
CA LYS A 78 -10.27 -11.39 9.53
C LYS A 78 -11.65 -11.70 8.95
N GLY A 79 -12.16 -12.89 9.22
CA GLY A 79 -13.36 -13.44 8.57
C GLY A 79 -14.66 -12.65 8.76
N ASP A 80 -14.75 -11.77 9.77
CA ASP A 80 -15.91 -10.91 10.02
C ASP A 80 -15.75 -9.48 9.45
N PHE A 81 -14.66 -9.20 8.73
CA PHE A 81 -14.53 -7.95 7.98
C PHE A 81 -15.51 -7.91 6.81
N GLU A 82 -16.22 -6.81 6.68
CA GLU A 82 -17.23 -6.64 5.63
C GLU A 82 -17.24 -5.19 5.14
N PHE A 83 -17.34 -5.01 3.83
CA PHE A 83 -17.70 -3.73 3.23
C PHE A 83 -19.18 -3.82 2.83
N VAL A 84 -20.02 -3.27 3.71
CA VAL A 84 -21.48 -3.31 3.58
C VAL A 84 -21.90 -2.51 2.34
N ASP A 85 -22.83 -3.06 1.58
CA ASP A 85 -23.45 -2.44 0.40
C ASP A 85 -22.45 -2.09 -0.73
N LEU A 86 -21.30 -2.78 -0.78
CA LEU A 86 -20.29 -2.62 -1.84
C LEU A 86 -20.61 -3.46 -3.10
N ASN A 87 -21.70 -3.10 -3.79
CA ASN A 87 -22.12 -3.81 -5.01
C ASN A 87 -22.70 -2.86 -6.09
N ALA A 88 -23.08 -3.43 -7.23
CA ALA A 88 -23.52 -2.66 -8.40
C ALA A 88 -24.88 -1.98 -8.23
N GLU A 89 -25.65 -2.32 -7.19
CA GLU A 89 -26.91 -1.64 -6.85
C GLU A 89 -26.66 -0.27 -6.22
N PHE A 90 -25.54 -0.13 -5.49
CA PHE A 90 -25.15 1.12 -4.83
C PHE A 90 -24.07 1.90 -5.59
N ILE A 91 -23.20 1.19 -6.31
CA ILE A 91 -22.10 1.75 -7.11
C ILE A 91 -22.20 1.23 -8.54
N GLU A 92 -22.88 1.99 -9.40
CA GLU A 92 -23.08 1.61 -10.80
C GLU A 92 -21.75 1.65 -11.58
N PRO A 93 -21.47 0.65 -12.45
CA PRO A 93 -20.16 0.48 -13.08
C PRO A 93 -19.62 1.67 -13.89
N ASN A 94 -20.50 2.52 -14.45
CA ASN A 94 -20.12 3.62 -15.35
C ASN A 94 -20.34 5.00 -14.73
N LYS A 95 -20.37 5.08 -13.39
CA LYS A 95 -20.64 6.32 -12.67
C LYS A 95 -19.54 6.62 -11.67
N VAL A 96 -19.41 7.90 -11.36
CA VAL A 96 -18.43 8.41 -10.39
C VAL A 96 -19.14 8.73 -9.08
N TYR A 97 -18.50 8.34 -7.98
CA TYR A 97 -19.02 8.55 -6.63
C TYR A 97 -17.97 9.17 -5.72
N LEU A 98 -18.44 9.86 -4.69
CA LEU A 98 -17.61 10.39 -3.61
C LEU A 98 -18.06 9.78 -2.29
N PHE A 99 -17.13 9.55 -1.38
CA PHE A 99 -17.52 9.18 -0.02
C PHE A 99 -17.97 10.35 0.84
N ASN A 100 -17.58 11.58 0.50
CA ASN A 100 -17.84 12.75 1.34
C ASN A 100 -18.57 13.86 0.55
N PRO A 101 -19.73 14.35 1.02
CA PRO A 101 -20.41 15.49 0.41
C PRO A 101 -19.54 16.73 0.33
N ASP A 102 -18.67 16.96 1.30
CA ASP A 102 -17.85 18.16 1.38
C ASP A 102 -16.44 17.97 0.77
N ALA A 103 -16.31 17.00 -0.15
CA ALA A 103 -15.06 16.74 -0.85
C ALA A 103 -14.49 18.01 -1.49
N SER A 104 -13.20 18.25 -1.28
CA SER A 104 -12.55 19.49 -1.72
C SER A 104 -12.36 19.54 -3.24
N VAL A 105 -12.39 18.37 -3.87
CA VAL A 105 -12.19 18.16 -5.31
C VAL A 105 -13.40 18.53 -6.18
N LYS A 106 -14.56 18.85 -5.57
CA LYS A 106 -15.78 19.21 -6.31
C LYS A 106 -15.66 20.55 -7.02
N VAL A 107 -15.89 20.53 -8.33
CA VAL A 107 -16.04 21.69 -9.22
C VAL A 107 -17.52 21.90 -9.50
N ASN A 108 -18.00 23.13 -9.33
CA ASN A 108 -19.42 23.51 -9.49
C ASN A 108 -20.44 22.73 -8.65
N GLY A 109 -19.98 21.87 -7.72
CA GLY A 109 -20.81 21.13 -6.77
C GLY A 109 -21.15 19.70 -7.21
N ASP A 110 -21.13 19.42 -8.51
CA ASP A 110 -21.61 18.19 -9.14
C ASP A 110 -20.58 17.50 -10.05
N LYS A 111 -19.38 18.07 -10.19
CA LYS A 111 -18.32 17.54 -11.05
C LYS A 111 -17.00 17.36 -10.32
N VAL A 112 -16.18 16.45 -10.82
CA VAL A 112 -14.76 16.34 -10.51
C VAL A 112 -13.97 16.38 -11.81
N ILE A 113 -12.86 17.11 -11.82
CA ILE A 113 -11.99 17.22 -13.00
C ILE A 113 -10.63 16.64 -12.62
N LEU A 114 -10.32 15.47 -13.17
CA LEU A 114 -9.10 14.70 -12.90
C LEU A 114 -8.22 14.74 -14.15
N GLU A 115 -7.01 15.30 -14.00
CA GLU A 115 -6.16 15.70 -15.13
C GLU A 115 -6.96 16.53 -16.16
N GLU A 116 -7.21 15.96 -17.35
CA GLU A 116 -8.00 16.59 -18.43
C GLU A 116 -9.45 16.07 -18.52
N PHE A 117 -9.81 15.07 -17.73
CA PHE A 117 -11.12 14.41 -17.79
C PHE A 117 -12.10 15.04 -16.81
N THR A 118 -13.32 15.32 -17.29
CA THR A 118 -14.41 15.84 -16.46
C THR A 118 -15.44 14.74 -16.22
N PHE A 119 -15.74 14.48 -14.95
CA PHE A 119 -16.72 13.49 -14.54
C PHE A 119 -17.88 14.13 -13.79
N GLU A 120 -19.09 13.66 -14.04
CA GLU A 120 -20.28 14.00 -13.28
C GLU A 120 -20.41 13.07 -12.06
N ILE A 121 -20.61 13.66 -10.88
CA ILE A 121 -20.78 12.93 -9.63
C ILE A 121 -22.21 12.42 -9.59
N SER A 122 -22.39 11.10 -9.57
CA SER A 122 -23.73 10.51 -9.57
C SER A 122 -24.39 10.57 -8.21
N ASN A 123 -23.65 10.22 -7.15
CA ASN A 123 -24.15 10.19 -5.78
C ASN A 123 -23.00 10.15 -4.77
N GLU A 124 -23.36 10.26 -3.50
CA GLU A 124 -22.48 10.14 -2.35
C GLU A 124 -22.63 8.77 -1.70
N LEU A 125 -21.53 8.25 -1.14
CA LEU A 125 -21.48 6.95 -0.47
C LEU A 125 -21.51 7.05 1.06
N ASN A 126 -21.47 8.27 1.62
CA ASN A 126 -21.49 8.49 3.07
C ASN A 126 -22.74 7.85 3.70
N GLY A 127 -22.55 6.98 4.68
CA GLY A 127 -23.65 6.26 5.32
C GLY A 127 -24.36 5.21 4.44
N VAL A 128 -24.03 5.12 3.15
CA VAL A 128 -24.53 4.09 2.23
C VAL A 128 -23.63 2.87 2.31
N THR A 129 -22.33 3.04 2.00
CA THR A 129 -21.36 1.94 2.03
C THR A 129 -20.41 2.13 3.20
N GLN A 130 -20.24 1.10 4.04
CA GLN A 130 -19.51 1.22 5.29
C GLN A 130 -18.64 0.00 5.54
N VAL A 131 -17.53 0.19 6.24
CA VAL A 131 -16.72 -0.91 6.75
C VAL A 131 -17.30 -1.38 8.09
N LYS A 132 -17.41 -2.69 8.24
CA LYS A 132 -17.84 -3.35 9.46
C LYS A 132 -16.83 -4.44 9.85
N TYR A 133 -16.51 -4.52 11.13
CA TYR A 133 -15.73 -5.60 11.73
C TYR A 133 -16.03 -5.63 13.24
N GLY A 134 -16.24 -6.81 13.81
CA GLY A 134 -16.83 -6.97 15.14
C GLY A 134 -18.15 -6.19 15.28
N ASP A 135 -18.25 -5.41 16.35
CA ASP A 135 -19.40 -4.53 16.62
C ASP A 135 -19.25 -3.12 16.04
N LYS A 136 -18.13 -2.82 15.36
CA LYS A 136 -17.86 -1.49 14.79
C LYS A 136 -18.40 -1.38 13.37
N LYS A 137 -18.99 -0.24 13.06
CA LYS A 137 -19.42 0.17 11.72
C LYS A 137 -19.02 1.61 11.49
N THR A 138 -18.30 1.90 10.41
CA THR A 138 -17.78 3.24 10.12
C THR A 138 -17.66 3.46 8.60
N ASP A 139 -17.69 4.71 8.16
CA ASP A 139 -17.46 5.02 6.75
C ASP A 139 -16.01 4.70 6.37
N PHE A 140 -15.80 4.21 5.15
CA PHE A 140 -14.49 3.74 4.68
C PHE A 140 -13.37 4.81 4.78
N PRO A 141 -13.59 6.08 4.40
CA PRO A 141 -12.56 7.10 4.56
C PRO A 141 -12.18 7.37 6.01
N ASP A 142 -13.13 7.33 6.94
CA ASP A 142 -12.87 7.50 8.37
C ASP A 142 -12.10 6.30 8.94
N TRP A 143 -12.45 5.09 8.51
CA TRP A 143 -11.69 3.89 8.83
C TRP A 143 -10.24 4.01 8.34
N LEU A 144 -10.02 4.41 7.08
CA LEU A 144 -8.67 4.62 6.54
C LEU A 144 -7.91 5.72 7.30
N ALA A 145 -8.59 6.80 7.69
CA ALA A 145 -7.98 7.89 8.45
C ALA A 145 -7.51 7.42 9.83
N GLU A 146 -8.30 6.58 10.50
CA GLU A 146 -7.92 5.92 11.76
C GLU A 146 -6.74 4.97 11.54
N GLN A 147 -6.81 4.07 10.55
CA GLN A 147 -5.78 3.04 10.34
C GLN A 147 -4.43 3.62 9.89
N LEU A 148 -4.44 4.60 8.98
CA LEU A 148 -3.22 5.13 8.38
C LEU A 148 -2.63 6.28 9.20
N PHE A 149 -3.47 7.12 9.79
CA PHE A 149 -3.06 8.38 10.43
C PHE A 149 -3.46 8.48 11.90
N GLY A 150 -4.09 7.46 12.49
CA GLY A 150 -4.54 7.49 13.88
C GLY A 150 -5.63 8.52 14.14
N ASN A 151 -6.31 8.99 13.07
CA ASN A 151 -7.28 10.08 13.14
C ASN A 151 -6.74 11.35 13.83
N ASP A 152 -5.47 11.68 13.57
CA ASP A 152 -4.72 12.73 14.28
C ASP A 152 -5.10 14.19 13.91
N GLY A 153 -6.03 14.37 12.97
CA GLY A 153 -6.43 15.69 12.47
C GLY A 153 -5.36 16.38 11.61
N SER A 154 -4.31 15.65 11.21
CA SER A 154 -3.32 16.14 10.24
C SER A 154 -3.97 16.40 8.88
N TYR A 155 -3.26 17.16 8.04
CA TYR A 155 -3.68 17.40 6.66
C TYR A 155 -4.02 16.08 5.92
N TRP A 156 -3.21 15.04 6.09
CA TRP A 156 -3.41 13.75 5.42
C TRP A 156 -4.61 12.98 5.97
N SER A 157 -4.79 12.98 7.30
CA SER A 157 -5.96 12.40 7.95
C SER A 157 -7.26 13.07 7.48
N GLU A 158 -7.27 14.40 7.37
CA GLU A 158 -8.45 15.13 6.89
C GLU A 158 -8.66 15.03 5.38
N LYS A 159 -7.58 14.93 4.60
CA LYS A 159 -7.65 14.78 3.16
C LYS A 159 -8.24 13.43 2.77
N ILE A 160 -7.81 12.34 3.40
CA ILE A 160 -8.28 10.99 3.03
C ILE A 160 -9.76 10.81 3.34
N LYS A 161 -10.28 11.49 4.38
CA LYS A 161 -11.71 11.52 4.71
C LYS A 161 -12.57 12.19 3.64
N LYS A 162 -11.99 13.11 2.86
CA LYS A 162 -12.73 14.00 1.95
C LYS A 162 -12.56 13.62 0.49
N ASP A 163 -11.33 13.34 0.07
CA ASP A 163 -10.95 13.38 -1.34
C ASP A 163 -10.70 11.97 -1.92
N ILE A 164 -11.55 11.00 -1.57
CA ILE A 164 -11.59 9.69 -2.24
C ILE A 164 -12.71 9.68 -3.29
N VAL A 165 -12.32 9.38 -4.54
CA VAL A 165 -13.20 9.28 -5.70
C VAL A 165 -13.27 7.82 -6.13
N VAL A 166 -14.48 7.27 -6.24
CA VAL A 166 -14.70 5.95 -6.83
C VAL A 166 -15.05 6.15 -8.30
N LEU A 167 -14.19 5.65 -9.17
CA LEU A 167 -14.34 5.71 -10.62
C LEU A 167 -14.88 4.39 -11.18
N PRO A 168 -15.42 4.41 -12.41
CA PRO A 168 -15.55 3.21 -13.23
C PRO A 168 -14.24 2.43 -13.31
N ASP A 169 -14.33 1.10 -13.37
CA ASP A 169 -13.15 0.22 -13.38
C ASP A 169 -12.22 0.52 -14.58
N ASP A 170 -12.79 0.89 -15.73
CA ASP A 170 -12.03 1.23 -16.95
C ASP A 170 -11.29 2.57 -16.80
N ASP A 171 -11.95 3.61 -16.27
CA ASP A 171 -11.32 4.91 -16.01
C ASP A 171 -10.21 4.77 -14.95
N PHE A 172 -10.45 4.00 -13.89
CA PHE A 172 -9.43 3.71 -12.88
C PHE A 172 -8.22 2.99 -13.50
N ARG A 173 -8.45 1.96 -14.33
CA ARG A 173 -7.38 1.26 -15.05
C ARG A 173 -6.57 2.25 -15.89
N ASP A 174 -7.24 3.13 -16.62
CA ASP A 174 -6.58 4.05 -17.53
C ASP A 174 -5.70 5.03 -16.74
N PHE A 175 -6.19 5.62 -15.64
CA PHE A 175 -5.36 6.45 -14.76
C PHE A 175 -4.14 5.72 -14.20
N VAL A 176 -4.30 4.48 -13.72
CA VAL A 176 -3.18 3.71 -13.16
C VAL A 176 -2.12 3.37 -14.22
N ASN A 177 -2.50 3.28 -15.50
CA ASN A 177 -1.56 2.99 -16.59
C ASN A 177 -0.91 4.23 -17.21
N ILE A 178 -1.56 5.40 -17.14
CA ILE A 178 -1.11 6.59 -17.89
C ILE A 178 -0.72 7.77 -17.01
N SER A 179 -1.04 7.74 -15.71
CA SER A 179 -0.76 8.84 -14.77
C SER A 179 0.39 8.51 -13.79
N THR A 180 1.19 7.51 -14.11
CA THR A 180 2.47 7.24 -13.44
C THR A 180 3.53 8.27 -13.83
N GLU A 181 4.57 8.40 -13.01
CA GLU A 181 5.67 9.32 -13.30
C GLU A 181 6.66 8.66 -14.25
N VAL A 182 6.61 9.02 -15.53
CA VAL A 182 7.59 8.58 -16.53
C VAL A 182 8.70 9.63 -16.67
N VAL A 183 9.91 9.27 -16.26
CA VAL A 183 11.08 10.16 -16.25
C VAL A 183 12.13 9.67 -17.25
N THR A 184 12.44 10.50 -18.24
CA THR A 184 13.56 10.28 -19.15
C THR A 184 14.87 10.67 -18.48
N ARG A 185 15.85 9.77 -18.47
CA ARG A 185 17.16 9.97 -17.85
C ARG A 185 18.29 9.79 -18.83
N THR A 186 19.35 10.55 -18.59
CA THR A 186 20.58 10.45 -19.35
C THR A 186 21.81 10.35 -18.45
N LYS A 187 22.88 9.76 -18.99
CA LYS A 187 24.22 9.93 -18.44
C LYS A 187 25.00 10.91 -19.30
N ILE A 188 25.51 11.97 -18.67
CA ILE A 188 26.42 12.92 -19.33
C ILE A 188 27.84 12.40 -19.24
N ASP A 189 28.55 12.45 -20.37
CA ASP A 189 29.98 12.19 -20.46
C ASP A 189 30.75 13.41 -19.93
N ASN A 190 31.60 13.18 -18.93
CA ASN A 190 32.29 14.27 -18.21
C ASN A 190 33.37 14.96 -19.05
N GLU A 191 33.89 14.34 -20.10
CA GLU A 191 34.94 14.92 -20.95
C GLU A 191 34.34 15.81 -22.03
N THR A 192 33.27 15.34 -22.67
CA THR A 192 32.63 16.02 -23.81
C THR A 192 31.50 16.96 -23.39
N GLY A 193 30.92 16.78 -22.19
CA GLY A 193 29.73 17.50 -21.74
C GLY A 193 28.45 17.12 -22.51
N THR A 194 28.47 16.01 -23.26
CA THR A 194 27.33 15.53 -24.07
C THR A 194 26.80 14.21 -23.52
N VAL A 195 25.63 13.76 -24.00
CA VAL A 195 25.06 12.47 -23.58
C VAL A 195 25.97 11.33 -24.03
N ALA A 196 26.33 10.45 -23.09
CA ALA A 196 27.11 9.26 -23.38
C ALA A 196 26.33 8.31 -24.30
N GLN A 197 27.02 7.65 -25.22
CA GLN A 197 26.40 6.76 -26.19
C GLN A 197 25.59 5.65 -25.52
N GLY A 198 24.33 5.50 -25.91
CA GLY A 198 23.41 4.47 -25.39
C GLY A 198 22.85 4.75 -23.99
N ALA A 199 23.16 5.90 -23.39
CA ALA A 199 22.74 6.24 -22.03
C ALA A 199 21.51 7.16 -21.99
N LEU A 200 20.49 6.89 -22.82
CA LEU A 200 19.18 7.55 -22.79
C LEU A 200 18.11 6.47 -22.57
N PHE A 201 17.35 6.57 -21.49
CA PHE A 201 16.34 5.59 -21.11
C PHE A 201 15.20 6.23 -20.31
N ASN A 202 14.06 5.55 -20.22
CA ASN A 202 12.92 5.95 -19.42
C ASN A 202 12.80 5.07 -18.17
N GLU A 203 12.43 5.67 -17.06
CA GLU A 203 12.02 4.98 -15.84
C GLU A 203 10.60 5.39 -15.49
N GLU A 204 9.80 4.44 -15.05
CA GLU A 204 8.43 4.68 -14.57
C GLU A 204 8.40 4.52 -13.05
N TYR A 205 7.73 5.44 -12.37
CA TYR A 205 7.55 5.41 -10.92
C TYR A 205 6.08 5.45 -10.56
N LEU A 206 5.70 4.63 -9.58
CA LEU A 206 4.43 4.80 -8.90
C LEU A 206 4.44 6.16 -8.19
N PRO A 207 3.42 7.02 -8.40
CA PRO A 207 3.37 8.32 -7.78
C PRO A 207 3.46 8.26 -6.26
N ALA A 208 4.08 9.28 -5.67
CA ALA A 208 3.98 9.53 -4.24
C ALA A 208 2.50 9.62 -3.82
N GLU A 209 2.23 9.42 -2.53
CA GLU A 209 0.86 9.35 -1.97
C GLU A 209 0.03 8.12 -2.38
N SER A 210 0.54 7.19 -3.22
CA SER A 210 -0.16 5.93 -3.48
C SER A 210 -0.28 5.07 -2.22
N VAL A 211 -1.45 4.47 -2.00
CA VAL A 211 -1.70 3.56 -0.86
C VAL A 211 -1.76 2.13 -1.38
N LEU A 212 -0.84 1.29 -0.91
CA LEU A 212 -0.84 -0.14 -1.15
C LEU A 212 -1.10 -0.91 0.15
N TYR A 213 -1.55 -2.14 0.02
CA TYR A 213 -1.70 -3.08 1.14
C TYR A 213 -1.13 -4.44 0.78
N THR A 214 -0.71 -5.19 1.80
CA THR A 214 -0.27 -6.58 1.70
C THR A 214 -0.80 -7.35 2.90
N LEU A 215 -1.13 -8.62 2.71
CA LEU A 215 -1.35 -9.53 3.82
C LEU A 215 0.00 -10.01 4.35
N VAL A 216 0.15 -9.99 5.67
CA VAL A 216 1.29 -10.58 6.37
C VAL A 216 0.84 -11.93 6.88
N LEU A 217 1.49 -12.98 6.41
CA LEU A 217 1.24 -14.35 6.82
C LEU A 217 2.26 -14.72 7.90
N SER A 218 1.79 -15.22 9.03
CA SER A 218 2.65 -15.77 10.09
C SER A 218 2.44 -17.27 10.23
N SER A 219 3.48 -17.97 10.68
CA SER A 219 3.39 -19.36 11.10
C SER A 219 4.30 -19.60 12.30
N ASP A 220 4.16 -20.78 12.92
CA ASP A 220 5.16 -21.28 13.84
C ASP A 220 6.53 -21.41 13.14
N GLU A 221 7.61 -21.20 13.89
CA GLU A 221 8.96 -21.46 13.42
C GLU A 221 9.16 -22.98 13.27
N PHE A 222 9.43 -23.45 12.06
CA PHE A 222 9.54 -24.87 11.77
C PHE A 222 10.90 -25.47 12.22
N ARG A 223 11.09 -25.60 13.53
CA ARG A 223 12.24 -26.24 14.17
C ARG A 223 11.94 -26.72 15.59
N LYS A 224 12.85 -27.51 16.16
CA LYS A 224 12.79 -27.89 17.58
C LYS A 224 12.94 -26.65 18.47
N ASP A 225 12.04 -26.50 19.45
CA ASP A 225 11.96 -25.34 20.35
C ASP A 225 11.82 -23.98 19.61
N GLY A 226 11.07 -23.98 18.50
CA GLY A 226 10.75 -22.79 17.70
C GLY A 226 9.78 -21.81 18.40
N MET A 227 9.74 -20.58 17.91
CA MET A 227 8.75 -19.59 18.35
C MET A 227 7.36 -19.93 17.80
N GLU A 228 6.34 -19.81 18.66
CA GLU A 228 4.93 -19.86 18.25
C GLU A 228 4.58 -18.66 17.37
N GLU A 229 3.61 -18.86 16.47
CA GLU A 229 3.12 -17.87 15.51
C GLU A 229 2.86 -16.49 16.14
N GLU A 230 2.17 -16.45 17.28
CA GLU A 230 1.83 -15.19 17.98
C GLU A 230 3.08 -14.40 18.37
N LYS A 231 4.14 -15.09 18.81
CA LYS A 231 5.42 -14.47 19.17
C LYS A 231 6.20 -14.04 17.93
N VAL A 232 6.11 -14.81 16.84
CA VAL A 232 6.69 -14.45 15.53
C VAL A 232 6.06 -13.14 15.02
N PHE A 233 4.72 -13.05 15.02
CA PHE A 233 4.01 -11.86 14.56
C PHE A 233 4.26 -10.66 15.48
N SER A 234 4.25 -10.87 16.81
CA SER A 234 4.59 -9.81 17.77
C SER A 234 6.01 -9.27 17.54
N PHE A 235 6.98 -10.15 17.32
CA PHE A 235 8.34 -9.74 16.98
C PHE A 235 8.39 -8.90 15.70
N PHE A 236 7.67 -9.34 14.64
CA PHE A 236 7.60 -8.57 13.40
C PHE A 236 7.02 -7.17 13.63
N LYS A 237 5.88 -7.07 14.32
CA LYS A 237 5.20 -5.81 14.62
C LYS A 237 6.08 -4.83 15.39
N GLU A 238 6.76 -5.31 16.44
CA GLU A 238 7.62 -4.46 17.28
C GLU A 238 8.87 -3.95 16.55
N ASN A 239 9.31 -4.65 15.51
CA ASN A 239 10.54 -4.36 14.79
C ASN A 239 10.32 -3.77 13.39
N LEU A 240 9.07 -3.67 12.91
CA LEU A 240 8.76 -3.03 11.64
C LEU A 240 9.03 -1.52 11.75
N PRO A 241 10.00 -0.97 11.00
CA PRO A 241 10.27 0.46 11.03
C PRO A 241 9.10 1.22 10.42
N GLY A 242 8.70 2.35 11.02
CA GLY A 242 7.60 3.16 10.49
C GLY A 242 7.83 3.71 9.07
N VAL A 243 9.09 3.73 8.60
CA VAL A 243 9.48 4.10 7.24
C VAL A 243 10.48 3.09 6.71
N VAL A 244 10.27 2.59 5.49
CA VAL A 244 11.16 1.63 4.81
C VAL A 244 11.44 2.08 3.37
N GLN A 245 12.48 1.52 2.76
CA GLN A 245 12.80 1.72 1.34
C GLN A 245 12.44 0.46 0.55
N ILE A 246 11.64 0.62 -0.50
CA ILE A 246 11.17 -0.45 -1.39
C ILE A 246 11.56 -0.12 -2.83
N GLY A 247 12.07 -1.12 -3.56
CA GLY A 247 12.44 -1.00 -4.96
C GLY A 247 13.84 -0.42 -5.18
N ALA A 248 14.12 0.01 -6.41
CA ALA A 248 15.42 0.56 -6.79
C ALA A 248 15.51 2.08 -6.56
N ASN A 249 16.60 2.71 -7.02
CA ASN A 249 16.75 4.16 -7.07
C ASN A 249 16.71 4.87 -5.70
N ALA A 250 17.09 4.16 -4.64
CA ALA A 250 17.19 4.69 -3.27
C ALA A 250 18.09 5.93 -3.17
N THR A 251 19.23 5.95 -3.88
CA THR A 251 20.17 7.09 -3.88
C THR A 251 19.61 8.34 -4.57
N LEU A 252 18.45 8.23 -5.21
CA LEU A 252 17.73 9.30 -5.87
C LEU A 252 16.47 9.70 -5.09
N GLY A 253 16.33 9.19 -3.86
CA GLY A 253 15.20 9.45 -2.99
C GLY A 253 13.90 8.77 -3.42
N LYS A 254 13.96 7.67 -4.19
CA LYS A 254 12.78 6.92 -4.64
C LYS A 254 12.51 5.72 -3.73
N GLY A 255 11.24 5.35 -3.62
CA GLY A 255 10.80 4.14 -2.91
C GLY A 255 10.74 4.26 -1.39
N ILE A 256 10.77 5.47 -0.83
CA ILE A 256 10.59 5.68 0.62
C ILE A 256 9.10 5.61 0.93
N VAL A 257 8.69 4.67 1.79
CA VAL A 257 7.29 4.44 2.13
C VAL A 257 7.08 4.41 3.64
N THR A 258 5.94 4.89 4.11
CA THR A 258 5.49 4.75 5.49
C THR A 258 4.72 3.45 5.64
N THR A 259 4.97 2.68 6.71
CA THR A 259 4.27 1.41 6.96
C THR A 259 3.29 1.54 8.11
N LYS A 260 2.14 0.89 7.98
CA LYS A 260 1.11 0.78 9.02
C LYS A 260 0.63 -0.66 9.08
N ILE A 261 0.59 -1.23 10.28
CA ILE A 261 -0.04 -2.52 10.52
C ILE A 261 -1.48 -2.25 10.91
N VAL A 262 -2.40 -2.83 10.15
CA VAL A 262 -3.84 -2.74 10.40
C VAL A 262 -4.23 -3.99 11.18
N GLU A 263 -4.70 -3.81 12.41
CA GLU A 263 -5.25 -4.88 13.23
C GLU A 263 -6.77 -4.71 13.31
N LEU A 264 -7.48 -5.80 12.97
CA LEU A 264 -8.94 -5.87 13.00
C LEU A 264 -9.45 -6.68 14.19
#